data_AF-A0A831KMB2-F1
#
_entry.id   AF-A0A831KMB2-F1
#
_cell.length_a   1.000
_cell.length_b   1.000
_cell.length_c   1.000
_cell.angle_alpha   90.00
_cell.angle_beta   90.00
_cell.angle_gamma   90.00
#
_symmetry.space_group_name_H-M   'P 1'
#
loop_
_entity.id
_entity.type
_entity.pdbx_description
1 polymer ?
#
loop_
_entity_poly.entity_id
_entity_poly.type
_entity_poly.pdbx_seq_one_letter_code
_entity_poly.pdbx_strand_id
1 'polypeptide(L)' 'MKPPRLLGEAVRLVARIGGYLARNADPPPGHQLLWRGYTEFQFMCLGFALREDG' A
#
# COMPACT_ATOMS: atom_id res chain seq x y z
N MET A 1 8.65 8.38 -7.29
CA MET A 1 8.08 7.08 -7.73
C MET A 1 7.13 7.31 -8.90
N LYS A 2 7.07 6.40 -9.87
CA LYS A 2 6.04 6.47 -10.93
C LYS A 2 4.71 5.96 -10.36
N PRO A 3 3.57 6.60 -10.66
CA PRO A 3 2.28 6.11 -10.20
C PRO A 3 1.97 4.75 -10.84
N PRO A 4 1.30 3.82 -10.11
CA PRO A 4 0.89 2.55 -10.68
C PRO A 4 -0.12 2.77 -11.82
N ARG A 5 0.04 2.05 -12.92
CA ARG A 5 -0.88 2.10 -14.08
C ARG A 5 -1.86 0.93 -14.08
N LEU A 6 -1.50 -0.17 -13.42
CA LEU A 6 -2.31 -1.38 -13.33
C LEU A 6 -2.80 -1.61 -11.91
N LEU A 7 -3.99 -2.18 -11.77
CA LEU A 7 -4.55 -2.57 -10.46
C LEU A 7 -3.58 -3.47 -9.68
N GLY A 8 -2.95 -4.44 -10.36
CA GLY A 8 -2.00 -5.34 -9.72
C GLY A 8 -0.72 -4.66 -9.21
N GLU A 9 -0.36 -3.48 -9.73
CA GLU A 9 0.75 -2.68 -9.21
C GLU A 9 0.30 -1.93 -7.95
N ALA A 10 -0.89 -1.32 -7.97
CA ALA A 10 -1.46 -0.65 -6.80
C ALA A 10 -1.68 -1.63 -5.63
N VAL A 11 -2.22 -2.82 -5.92
CA VAL A 11 -2.41 -3.90 -4.93
C VAL A 11 -1.07 -4.31 -4.30
N ARG A 12 0.00 -4.41 -5.10
CA ARG A 12 1.34 -4.71 -4.59
C ARG A 12 1.89 -3.58 -3.72
N LEU A 13 1.66 -2.31 -4.06
CA LEU A 13 2.07 -1.18 -3.24
C LEU A 13 1.38 -1.19 -1.87
N VAL A 14 0.06 -1.37 -1.84
CA VAL A 14 -0.70 -1.48 -0.59
C VAL A 14 -0.24 -2.67 0.24
N ALA A 15 -0.04 -3.84 -0.40
CA ALA A 15 0.46 -5.02 0.30
C ALA A 15 1.83 -4.81 0.94
N ARG A 16 2.73 -4.05 0.28
CA ARG A 16 4.07 -3.75 0.82
C ARG A 16 4.00 -2.92 2.10
N ILE A 17 3.05 -1.98 2.20
CA ILE A 17 2.78 -1.25 3.44
C ILE A 17 2.37 -2.23 4.55
N GLY A 18 1.57 -3.24 4.21
CA GLY A 18 1.17 -4.31 5.13
C GLY A 18 2.23 -5.36 5.45
N GLY A 19 3.45 -5.24 4.92
CA GLY A 19 4.57 -6.16 5.18
C GLY A 19 4.88 -7.17 4.08
N TYR A 20 4.26 -7.07 2.89
CA TYR A 20 4.60 -7.92 1.76
C TYR A 20 5.99 -7.57 1.20
N LEU A 21 6.89 -8.56 1.12
CA LEU A 21 8.29 -8.32 0.71
C LEU A 21 8.46 -8.17 -0.81
N ALA A 22 7.53 -8.71 -1.60
CA ALA A 22 7.56 -8.66 -3.07
C ALA A 22 8.83 -9.23 -3.70
N ARG A 23 9.35 -10.35 -3.18
CA ARG A 23 10.47 -11.09 -3.79
C ARG A 23 9.98 -11.83 -5.04
N ASN A 24 10.91 -12.15 -5.94
CA ASN A 24 10.59 -12.76 -7.24
C ASN A 24 9.79 -14.07 -7.16
N ALA A 25 9.88 -14.80 -6.05
CA ALA A 25 9.18 -16.07 -5.82
C ALA A 25 8.09 -15.99 -4.74
N ASP A 26 7.76 -14.79 -4.24
CA ASP A 26 6.67 -14.65 -3.28
C ASP A 26 5.33 -14.90 -4.00
N PRO A 27 4.40 -15.65 -3.38
CA PRO A 27 3.04 -15.81 -3.92
C PRO A 27 2.30 -14.46 -3.88
N PRO A 28 1.20 -14.31 -4.65
CA PRO A 28 0.40 -13.08 -4.62
C PRO A 28 0.01 -12.68 -3.18
N PRO A 29 -0.07 -11.36 -2.88
CA PRO A 29 -0.40 -10.90 -1.54
C PRO A 29 -1.73 -11.47 -1.01
N GLY A 30 -1.70 -12.03 0.19
CA GLY A 30 -2.91 -12.51 0.88
C GLY A 30 -3.74 -11.37 1.48
N HIS A 31 -5.00 -11.67 1.79
CA HIS A 31 -5.97 -10.69 2.31
C HIS A 31 -5.54 -10.01 3.62
N GLN A 32 -4.80 -10.70 4.49
CA GLN A 32 -4.35 -10.16 5.78
C GLN A 32 -3.36 -9.00 5.60
N LEU A 33 -2.40 -9.15 4.68
CA LEU A 33 -1.42 -8.10 4.38
C LEU A 33 -2.09 -6.93 3.66
N LEU A 34 -3.07 -7.21 2.79
CA LEU A 34 -3.86 -6.17 2.13
C LEU A 34 -4.68 -5.36 3.14
N TRP A 35 -5.35 -6.00 4.10
CA TRP A 35 -6.11 -5.31 5.14
C TRP A 35 -5.20 -4.42 5.99
N ARG A 36 -4.08 -4.96 6.49
CA ARG A 36 -3.10 -4.19 7.27
C ARG A 36 -2.57 -3.01 6.48
N GLY A 37 -2.13 -3.26 5.24
CA GLY A 37 -1.58 -2.21 4.38
C GLY A 37 -2.59 -1.13 4.02
N TYR A 38 -3.85 -1.49 3.79
CA TYR A 38 -4.91 -0.53 3.48
C TYR A 38 -5.24 0.35 4.70
N THR A 39 -5.36 -0.25 5.88
CA THR A 39 -5.61 0.50 7.13
C THR A 39 -4.49 1.52 7.39
N GLU A 40 -3.23 1.12 7.32
CA GLU A 40 -2.08 2.03 7.47
C GLU A 40 -2.08 3.11 6.38
N PHE A 41 -2.37 2.74 5.13
CA PHE A 41 -2.46 3.69 4.03
C PHE A 41 -3.56 4.74 4.24
N GLN A 42 -4.71 4.37 4.80
CA GLN A 42 -5.76 5.34 5.16
C GLN A 42 -5.29 6.32 6.24
N PHE A 43 -4.55 5.86 7.25
CA PHE A 43 -3.97 6.76 8.25
C PHE A 43 -2.94 7.72 7.65
N MET A 44 -2.10 7.26 6.73
CA MET A 44 -1.17 8.13 5.99
C MET A 44 -1.92 9.19 5.18
N CYS A 45 -2.99 8.80 4.49
CA CYS A 45 -3.82 9.73 3.72
C CYS A 45 -4.48 10.77 4.64
N LEU A 46 -5.00 10.35 5.79
CA LEU A 46 -5.57 11.26 6.78
C LEU A 46 -4.51 12.24 7.31
N GLY A 47 -3.33 11.76 7.70
CA GLY A 47 -2.23 12.62 8.14
C GLY A 47 -1.78 13.61 7.07
N PHE A 48 -1.75 13.18 5.80
CA PHE A 48 -1.46 14.06 4.68
C PHE A 48 -2.54 15.13 4.49
N ALA A 49 -3.82 14.76 4.60
CA ALA A 49 -4.95 15.68 4.45
C ALA A 49 -5.06 16.67 5.63
N LEU A 50 -4.59 16.29 6.82
CA LEU A 50 -4.56 17.15 8.01
C LEU A 50 -3.37 18.12 8.04
N ARG A 51 -2.40 17.95 7.14
CA ARG A 51 -1.27 18.89 7.05
C ARG A 51 -1.82 20.25 6.62
N GLU A 52 -1.72 21.26 7.48
CA GLU A 52 -2.00 22.64 7.09
C GLU A 52 -1.07 23.00 5.92
N ASP A 53 -1.67 23.40 4.80
CA ASP A 53 -0.93 24.01 3.69
C ASP A 53 -0.48 25.39 4.17
N GLY A 54 0.75 25.43 4.74
CA GLY A 54 1.46 26.67 5.04
C GLY A 54 1.94 27.38 3.78
#